data_AF-A0A9Q0AP25-F1
#
_entry.id   AF-A0A9Q0AP25-F1
#
_cell.length_a   1.000
_cell.length_b   1.000
_cell.length_c   1.000
_cell.angle_alpha   90.00
_cell.angle_beta   90.00
_cell.angle_gamma   90.00
#
_symmetry.space_group_name_H-M   'P 1'
#
loop_
_entity.id
_entity.type
_entity.pdbx_description
1 polymer ?
#
loop_
_entity_poly.entity_id
_entity_poly.type
_entity_poly.pdbx_seq_one_letter_code
_entity_poly.pdbx_strand_id
1 'polypeptide(L)'
;MLDTAKSVSDSIRIAEGVLATLDTKPEKMKAALDPLMLATDLADKVIRKSVPFRETHHISGQVVALSEKTDNPMDKLTYEQLKGIDARFEEDIAESFDCEESVEMRSAKGGTSKDSVLQQIRVLKQALSE
;
A
#
# COMPACT_ATOMS: atom_id res chain seq x y z
N MET A 1 -18.45 3.76 -38.41
CA MET A 1 -17.03 3.37 -38.62
C MET A 1 -16.10 4.57 -38.70
N LEU A 2 -16.30 5.52 -39.62
CA LEU A 2 -15.41 6.70 -39.73
C LEU A 2 -15.43 7.61 -38.50
N ASP A 3 -16.60 7.81 -37.89
CA ASP A 3 -16.77 8.60 -36.67
C ASP A 3 -15.96 8.00 -35.49
N THR A 4 -16.15 6.72 -35.20
CA THR A 4 -15.41 5.98 -34.16
C THR A 4 -13.89 6.06 -34.36
N ALA A 5 -13.40 5.88 -35.58
CA ALA A 5 -11.96 5.95 -35.87
C ALA A 5 -11.40 7.35 -35.57
N LYS A 6 -12.15 8.40 -35.93
CA LYS A 6 -11.79 9.79 -35.63
C LYS A 6 -11.78 10.05 -34.13
N SER A 7 -12.84 9.68 -33.42
CA SER A 7 -12.96 9.90 -31.97
C SER A 7 -11.85 9.20 -31.18
N VAL A 8 -11.49 7.97 -31.53
CA VAL A 8 -10.41 7.23 -30.87
C VAL A 8 -9.06 7.91 -31.12
N SER A 9 -8.77 8.28 -32.37
CA SER A 9 -7.53 8.98 -32.72
C SER A 9 -7.37 10.28 -31.94
N ASP A 10 -8.43 11.10 -31.89
CA ASP A 10 -8.40 12.38 -31.18
C ASP A 10 -8.28 12.16 -29.66
N SER A 11 -8.98 11.16 -29.12
CA SER A 11 -8.95 10.84 -27.69
C SER A 11 -7.57 10.35 -27.22
N ILE A 12 -6.88 9.52 -28.01
CA ILE A 12 -5.52 9.04 -27.68
C ILE A 12 -4.53 10.22 -27.64
N ARG A 13 -4.59 11.13 -28.62
CA ARG A 13 -3.73 12.32 -28.66
C ARG A 13 -3.95 13.25 -27.47
N ILE A 14 -5.22 13.43 -27.08
CA ILE A 14 -5.56 14.23 -25.90
C ILE A 14 -5.02 13.56 -24.64
N ALA A 15 -5.22 12.25 -24.48
CA ALA A 15 -4.73 11.49 -23.33
C ALA A 15 -3.20 11.53 -23.21
N GLU A 16 -2.48 11.41 -24.32
CA GLU A 16 -1.03 11.58 -24.37
C GLU A 16 -0.61 12.96 -23.86
N GLY A 17 -1.23 14.02 -24.37
CA GLY A 17 -0.95 15.39 -23.93
C GLY A 17 -1.20 15.58 -22.43
N VAL A 18 -2.33 15.09 -21.92
CA VAL A 18 -2.67 15.16 -20.49
C VAL A 18 -1.61 14.46 -19.64
N LEU A 19 -1.21 13.24 -20.00
CA LEU A 19 -0.21 12.47 -19.23
C LEU A 19 1.19 13.10 -19.33
N ALA A 20 1.56 13.64 -20.48
CA ALA A 20 2.88 14.24 -20.70
C ALA A 20 3.09 15.55 -19.90
N THR A 21 2.01 16.29 -19.62
CA THR A 21 2.06 17.58 -18.93
C THR A 21 1.47 17.55 -17.52
N LEU A 22 1.09 16.38 -17.01
CA LEU A 22 0.54 16.24 -15.66
C LEU A 22 1.63 16.45 -14.61
N ASP A 23 1.42 17.40 -13.71
CA ASP A 23 2.23 17.56 -12.51
C ASP A 23 1.60 16.82 -11.32
N THR A 24 2.38 15.95 -10.69
CA THR A 24 1.99 15.31 -9.43
C THR A 24 2.29 16.23 -8.24
N LYS A 25 1.64 15.98 -7.11
CA LYS A 25 1.88 16.72 -5.85
C LYS A 25 2.38 15.73 -4.78
N PRO A 26 3.67 15.31 -4.82
CA PRO A 26 4.20 14.23 -3.97
C PRO A 26 3.90 14.44 -2.48
N GLU A 27 4.09 15.66 -1.98
CA GLU A 27 3.81 16.00 -0.58
C GLU A 27 2.34 15.77 -0.20
N LYS A 28 1.40 16.12 -1.08
CA LYS A 28 -0.04 15.87 -0.83
C LYS A 28 -0.38 14.38 -0.91
N MET A 29 0.29 13.64 -1.80
CA MET A 29 0.09 12.20 -1.94
C MET A 29 0.61 11.47 -0.69
N LYS A 30 1.77 11.86 -0.18
CA LYS A 30 2.34 11.34 1.07
C LYS A 30 1.49 11.71 2.30
N ALA A 31 1.04 12.96 2.38
CA ALA A 31 0.19 13.43 3.49
C ALA A 31 -1.22 12.79 3.51
N ALA A 32 -1.64 12.16 2.40
CA ALA A 32 -2.90 11.43 2.34
C ALA A 32 -2.77 9.96 2.82
N LEU A 33 -1.55 9.50 3.10
CA LEU A 33 -1.34 8.18 3.70
C LEU A 33 -1.76 8.20 5.16
N ASP A 34 -2.54 7.21 5.55
CA ASP A 34 -3.08 7.07 6.89
C ASP A 34 -2.56 5.77 7.53
N PRO A 35 -2.02 5.80 8.76
CA PRO A 35 -1.61 4.61 9.49
C PRO A 35 -2.68 3.50 9.57
N LEU A 36 -3.97 3.86 9.53
CA LEU A 36 -5.08 2.88 9.47
C LEU A 36 -5.02 1.99 8.22
N MET A 37 -4.43 2.47 7.11
CA MET A 37 -4.21 1.66 5.91
C MET A 37 -3.28 0.47 6.19
N LEU A 38 -2.42 0.56 7.21
CA LEU A 38 -1.43 -0.47 7.58
C LEU A 38 -1.97 -1.50 8.57
N ALA A 39 -3.25 -1.45 8.95
CA ALA A 39 -3.85 -2.46 9.82
C ALA A 39 -3.76 -3.88 9.22
N THR A 40 -3.83 -4.00 7.89
CA THR A 40 -3.66 -5.30 7.21
C THR A 40 -2.20 -5.76 7.24
N ASP A 41 -1.25 -4.84 7.08
CA ASP A 41 0.19 -5.12 7.15
C ASP A 41 0.61 -5.57 8.55
N LEU A 42 0.02 -4.99 9.59
CA LEU A 42 0.15 -5.47 10.96
C LEU A 42 -0.33 -6.93 11.09
N ALA A 43 -1.49 -7.26 10.53
CA ALA A 43 -2.00 -8.64 10.53
C ALA A 43 -1.06 -9.58 9.76
N ASP A 44 -0.54 -9.16 8.60
CA ASP A 44 0.43 -9.91 7.78
C ASP A 44 1.72 -10.22 8.55
N LYS A 45 2.27 -9.24 9.30
CA LYS A 45 3.46 -9.46 10.15
C LYS A 45 3.20 -10.50 11.25
N VAL A 46 2.01 -10.50 11.87
CA VAL A 46 1.64 -11.52 12.87
C VAL A 46 1.40 -12.90 12.23
N ILE A 47 0.87 -12.97 11.00
CA ILE A 47 0.66 -14.25 10.28
C ILE A 47 1.99 -14.97 10.08
N ARG A 48 3.07 -14.23 9.81
CA ARG A 48 4.42 -14.80 9.66
C ARG A 48 4.93 -15.48 10.93
N LYS A 49 4.33 -15.22 12.10
CA LYS A 49 4.58 -15.94 13.37
C LYS A 49 3.73 -17.21 13.53
N SER A 50 3.23 -17.78 12.41
CA SER A 50 2.39 -18.99 12.37
C SER A 50 1.03 -18.85 13.07
N VAL A 51 0.50 -17.63 13.14
CA VAL A 51 -0.82 -17.35 13.71
C VAL A 51 -1.89 -17.47 12.61
N PRO A 52 -3.02 -18.18 12.85
CA PRO A 52 -4.10 -18.28 11.88
C PRO A 52 -4.63 -16.91 11.46
N PHE A 53 -4.92 -16.74 10.16
CA PHE A 53 -5.40 -15.47 9.59
C PHE A 53 -6.59 -14.85 10.35
N ARG A 54 -7.55 -15.67 10.79
CA ARG A 54 -8.71 -15.20 11.55
C ARG A 54 -8.29 -14.51 12.85
N GLU A 55 -7.29 -15.06 13.52
CA GLU A 55 -6.79 -14.56 14.79
C GLU A 55 -5.97 -13.28 14.58
N THR A 56 -5.12 -13.23 13.55
CA THR A 56 -4.34 -12.01 13.24
C THR A 56 -5.22 -10.84 12.84
N HIS A 57 -6.30 -11.08 12.09
CA HIS A 57 -7.28 -10.06 11.76
C HIS A 57 -8.06 -9.59 13.01
N HIS A 58 -8.31 -10.47 13.99
CA HIS A 58 -8.93 -10.05 15.25
C HIS A 58 -7.99 -9.16 16.06
N ILE A 59 -6.72 -9.55 16.18
CA ILE A 59 -5.68 -8.77 16.87
C ILE A 59 -5.52 -7.40 16.23
N SER A 60 -5.39 -7.33 14.91
CA SER A 60 -5.31 -6.05 14.19
C SER A 60 -6.55 -5.19 14.42
N GLY A 61 -7.75 -5.79 14.40
CA GLY A 61 -8.99 -5.09 14.73
C GLY A 61 -9.02 -4.52 16.15
N GLN A 62 -8.41 -5.20 17.13
CA GLN A 62 -8.26 -4.67 18.49
C GLN A 62 -7.27 -3.49 18.54
N VAL A 63 -6.22 -3.50 17.71
CA VAL A 63 -5.30 -2.35 17.58
C VAL A 63 -6.03 -1.14 17.00
N VAL A 64 -6.82 -1.33 15.94
CA VAL A 64 -7.67 -0.27 15.37
C VAL A 64 -8.63 0.28 16.42
N ALA A 65 -9.35 -0.60 17.14
CA ALA A 65 -10.27 -0.18 18.18
C ALA A 65 -9.58 0.59 19.33
N LEU A 66 -8.34 0.22 19.67
CA LEU A 66 -7.55 0.96 20.67
C LEU A 66 -7.14 2.35 20.15
N SER A 67 -6.71 2.43 18.90
CA SER A 67 -6.38 3.70 18.22
C SER A 67 -7.58 4.65 18.25
N GLU A 68 -8.77 4.19 17.86
CA GLU A 68 -10.00 4.98 17.90
C GLU A 68 -10.39 5.39 19.33
N LYS A 69 -10.31 4.46 20.29
CA LYS A 69 -10.68 4.73 21.68
C LYS A 69 -9.77 5.77 22.35
N THR A 70 -8.50 5.81 21.97
CA THR A 70 -7.49 6.70 22.57
C THR A 70 -7.28 7.99 21.78
N ASP A 71 -7.95 8.14 20.63
CA ASP A 71 -7.72 9.24 19.68
C ASP A 71 -6.24 9.39 19.29
N ASN A 72 -5.52 8.27 19.28
CA ASN A 72 -4.11 8.20 18.92
C ASN A 72 -3.96 7.35 17.66
N PRO A 73 -3.27 7.84 16.61
CA PRO A 73 -2.96 7.05 15.43
C PRO A 73 -2.27 5.73 15.75
N MET A 74 -2.49 4.70 14.91
CA MET A 74 -1.93 3.35 15.14
C MET A 74 -0.40 3.35 15.29
N ASP A 75 0.30 4.18 14.51
CA ASP A 75 1.76 4.36 14.53
C ASP A 75 2.27 5.16 15.74
N LYS A 76 1.36 5.61 16.62
CA LYS A 76 1.66 6.33 17.86
C LYS A 76 1.29 5.55 19.11
N LEU A 77 0.73 4.35 18.97
CA LEU A 77 0.50 3.44 20.10
C LEU A 77 1.84 2.95 20.65
N THR A 78 1.99 2.92 21.97
CA THR A 78 3.22 2.44 22.60
C THR A 78 3.36 0.93 22.48
N TYR A 79 4.58 0.42 22.59
CA TYR A 79 4.84 -1.02 22.62
C TYR A 79 4.04 -1.72 23.72
N GLU A 80 3.94 -1.12 24.91
CA GLU A 80 3.18 -1.66 26.04
C GLU A 80 1.68 -1.74 25.75
N GLN A 81 1.14 -0.74 25.05
CA GLN A 81 -0.26 -0.75 24.60
C GLN A 81 -0.51 -1.89 23.61
N LEU A 82 0.38 -2.08 22.64
CA LEU A 82 0.30 -3.16 21.66
C LEU A 82 0.47 -4.52 22.35
N LYS A 83 1.49 -4.70 23.18
CA LYS A 83 1.74 -5.92 23.96
C LYS A 83 0.57 -6.29 24.88
N GLY A 84 -0.16 -5.30 25.38
CA GLY A 84 -1.40 -5.50 26.14
C GLY A 84 -2.54 -6.12 25.34
N ILE A 85 -2.51 -5.99 24.00
CA ILE A 85 -3.45 -6.66 23.09
C ILE A 85 -2.99 -8.09 22.81
N ASP A 86 -1.72 -8.27 22.45
CA ASP A 86 -1.16 -9.59 22.18
C ASP A 86 0.31 -9.73 22.63
N ALA A 87 0.59 -10.79 23.41
CA ALA A 87 1.92 -11.02 23.98
C ALA A 87 2.98 -11.39 22.93
N ARG A 88 2.60 -11.74 21.69
CA ARG A 88 3.51 -12.06 20.59
C ARG A 88 4.06 -10.82 19.89
N PHE A 89 3.61 -9.62 20.25
CA PHE A 89 4.22 -8.39 19.77
C PHE A 89 5.60 -8.20 20.40
N GLU A 90 6.58 -7.96 19.54
CA GLU A 90 7.97 -7.67 19.89
C GLU A 90 8.21 -6.16 19.70
N GLU A 91 9.35 -5.65 20.15
CA GLU A 91 9.66 -4.21 20.06
C GLU A 91 9.74 -3.71 18.60
N ASP A 92 10.02 -4.61 17.65
CA ASP A 92 10.05 -4.33 16.21
C ASP A 92 8.66 -4.07 15.59
N ILE A 93 7.57 -4.22 16.36
CA ILE A 93 6.21 -4.08 15.83
C ILE A 93 5.94 -2.68 15.27
N ALA A 94 6.65 -1.67 15.78
CA ALA A 94 6.58 -0.30 15.30
C ALA A 94 6.99 -0.17 13.82
N GLU A 95 7.87 -1.06 13.33
CA GLU A 95 8.26 -1.11 11.91
C GLU A 95 7.08 -1.50 11.01
N SER A 96 6.00 -2.09 11.55
CA SER A 96 4.79 -2.40 10.77
C SER A 96 4.07 -1.15 10.27
N PHE A 97 4.39 0.03 10.81
CA PHE A 97 3.74 1.29 10.48
C PHE A 97 4.51 2.13 9.46
N ASP A 98 5.23 1.47 8.55
CA ASP A 98 5.91 2.11 7.42
C ASP A 98 5.19 1.82 6.09
N CYS A 99 4.72 2.89 5.43
CA CYS A 99 4.05 2.79 4.14
C CYS A 99 4.99 2.36 2.99
N GLU A 100 6.27 2.71 3.05
CA GLU A 100 7.27 2.28 2.06
C GLU A 100 7.55 0.78 2.23
N GLU A 101 7.70 0.29 3.47
CA GLU A 101 7.85 -1.15 3.72
C GLU A 101 6.61 -1.93 3.24
N SER A 102 5.41 -1.39 3.46
CA SER A 102 4.15 -1.96 2.98
C SER A 102 4.16 -2.18 1.47
N VAL A 103 4.59 -1.17 0.69
CA VAL A 103 4.68 -1.25 -0.77
C VAL A 103 5.73 -2.28 -1.20
N GLU A 104 6.90 -2.29 -0.56
CA GLU A 104 8.00 -3.20 -0.88
C GLU A 104 7.67 -4.67 -0.56
N MET A 105 6.84 -4.95 0.45
CA MET A 105 6.36 -6.31 0.72
C MET A 105 5.50 -6.89 -0.41
N ARG A 106 4.93 -6.05 -1.28
CA ARG A 106 4.13 -6.50 -2.43
C ARG A 106 5.04 -6.81 -3.63
N SER A 107 5.93 -7.78 -3.46
CA SER A 107 6.98 -8.17 -4.41
C SER A 107 6.63 -9.34 -5.34
N ALA A 108 5.48 -9.97 -5.16
CA ALA A 108 4.95 -10.94 -6.11
C ALA A 108 4.77 -10.30 -7.50
N LYS A 109 4.80 -11.13 -8.55
CA LYS A 109 4.63 -10.67 -9.95
C LYS A 109 3.36 -9.81 -10.09
N GLY A 110 3.52 -8.57 -10.55
CA GLY A 110 2.41 -7.62 -10.72
C GLY A 110 2.09 -6.80 -9.47
N GLY A 111 2.82 -7.00 -8.36
CA GLY A 111 2.70 -6.19 -7.15
C GLY A 111 3.31 -4.78 -7.30
N THR A 112 3.21 -4.00 -6.23
CA THR A 112 3.55 -2.56 -6.21
C THR A 112 4.96 -2.25 -5.74
N SER A 113 5.73 -3.24 -5.27
CA SER A 113 7.15 -3.03 -4.94
C SER A 113 7.92 -2.42 -6.11
N LYS A 114 8.96 -1.65 -5.80
CA LYS A 114 9.81 -1.02 -6.81
C LYS A 114 10.35 -2.02 -7.82
N ASP A 115 10.81 -3.17 -7.37
CA ASP A 115 11.36 -4.21 -8.25
C ASP A 115 10.29 -4.77 -9.21
N SER A 116 9.08 -5.02 -8.71
CA SER A 116 7.95 -5.45 -9.55
C SER A 116 7.55 -4.39 -10.56
N VAL A 117 7.47 -3.12 -10.16
CA VAL A 117 7.12 -2.01 -11.07
C VAL A 117 8.20 -1.84 -12.15
N LEU A 118 9.48 -1.90 -11.79
CA LEU A 118 10.57 -1.85 -12.77
C LEU A 118 10.54 -3.04 -13.73
N GLN A 119 10.17 -4.23 -13.26
CA GLN A 119 9.95 -5.39 -14.13
C GLN A 119 8.79 -5.15 -15.10
N GLN A 120 7.66 -4.62 -14.62
CA GLN A 120 6.51 -4.30 -15.47
C GLN A 120 6.86 -3.28 -16.55
N ILE A 121 7.62 -2.23 -16.21
CA ILE A 121 8.12 -1.24 -17.17
C ILE A 121 8.98 -1.91 -18.25
N ARG A 122 9.89 -2.82 -17.87
CA ARG A 122 10.73 -3.55 -18.85
C ARG A 122 9.88 -4.39 -19.81
N VAL A 123 8.91 -5.14 -19.29
CA VAL A 123 8.01 -5.98 -20.11
C VAL A 123 7.20 -5.13 -21.09
N LEU A 124 6.62 -4.00 -20.63
CA LEU A 124 5.85 -3.11 -21.50
C LEU A 124 6.71 -2.46 -22.58
N LYS A 125 7.93 -2.03 -22.24
CA LYS A 125 8.87 -1.47 -23.23
C LYS A 125 9.25 -2.49 -24.29
N GLN A 126 9.49 -3.74 -23.90
CA GLN A 126 9.78 -4.80 -24.86
C GLN A 126 8.59 -5.03 -25.80
N ALA A 127 7.38 -5.18 -25.26
CA ALA A 127 6.17 -5.41 -26.06
C ALA A 127 5.82 -4.27 -27.03
N LEU A 128 6.19 -3.02 -26.72
CA LEU A 128 6.02 -1.86 -27.61
C LEU A 128 7.12 -1.74 -28.68
N SER A 129 8.23 -2.48 -28.52
CA SER A 129 9.35 -2.49 -29.47
C SER A 129 9.27 -3.64 -30.49
N GLU A 130 8.33 -4.56 -30.28
CA GLU A 130 7.97 -5.67 -31.18
C GLU A 130 6.90 -5.20 -32.18
#